data_AF-I6B2Z3-F1
#
_entry.id   AF-I6B2Z3-F1
#
_cell.length_a   1.000
_cell.length_b   1.000
_cell.length_c   1.000
_cell.angle_alpha   90.00
_cell.angle_beta   90.00
_cell.angle_gamma   90.00
#
_symmetry.space_group_name_H-M   'P 1'
#
loop_
_entity.id
_entity.type
_entity.pdbx_description
1 polymer ?
#
loop_
_entity_poly.entity_id
_entity_poly.type
_entity_poly.pdbx_seq_one_letter_code
_entity_poly.pdbx_strand_id
1 'polypeptide(L)'
;MKKTILIISAFALGASLAIAAELSDFAQSIADLQASRVEVTRLPNKTRADRLARQAAIDAWDAANGATVTAAVDNVDALIAERPNLGGFAIWYSLTTKNAEATAAKIAWPQDPEDKALAAKLLTVSSHAHNYIRRYATAGEIAALPGSSSANFATAVVGRAAELGQPDLVTDYYARCLGKGLVTAGYNKWFDQKLIDLASAGKEAEGVRLARVEALAVNALKTTPAQEQRLIKLRAAGKLSGE
;
A
#
# COMPACT_ATOMS: atom_id res chain seq x y z
N MET A 1 60.38 -22.53 14.50
CA MET A 1 59.28 -21.84 13.79
C MET A 1 57.96 -22.54 14.11
N LYS A 2 57.19 -22.07 15.09
CA LYS A 2 55.84 -22.57 15.39
C LYS A 2 54.85 -21.42 15.21
N LYS A 3 53.83 -21.67 14.39
CA LYS A 3 52.88 -20.72 13.84
C LYS A 3 51.78 -20.43 14.87
N THR A 4 51.57 -19.15 15.17
CA THR A 4 50.45 -18.65 15.99
C THR A 4 49.59 -17.76 15.11
N ILE A 5 48.65 -18.35 14.36
CA ILE A 5 47.63 -17.63 13.61
C ILE A 5 46.36 -18.47 13.74
N LEU A 6 45.23 -17.85 14.13
CA LEU A 6 43.84 -18.37 14.25
C LEU A 6 43.24 -18.42 15.67
N ILE A 7 43.17 -17.29 16.39
CA ILE A 7 42.22 -17.15 17.53
C ILE A 7 41.40 -15.84 17.46
N ILE A 8 41.80 -14.84 16.67
CA ILE A 8 41.10 -13.55 16.60
C ILE A 8 39.81 -13.62 15.75
N SER A 9 39.74 -14.52 14.75
CA SER A 9 38.59 -14.63 13.84
C SER A 9 37.33 -15.23 14.49
N ALA A 10 37.47 -16.03 15.55
CA ALA A 10 36.34 -16.71 16.19
C ALA A 10 35.53 -15.78 17.12
N PHE A 11 36.18 -14.78 17.74
CA PHE A 11 35.49 -13.81 18.60
C PHE A 11 34.69 -12.76 17.80
N ALA A 12 35.17 -12.37 16.61
CA ALA A 12 34.41 -11.49 15.72
C ALA A 12 33.14 -12.17 15.18
N LEU A 13 33.20 -13.48 14.89
CA LEU A 13 32.05 -14.28 14.46
C LEU A 13 31.04 -14.53 15.60
N GLY A 14 31.51 -14.75 16.83
CA GLY A 14 30.63 -14.98 17.99
C GLY A 14 29.78 -13.76 18.37
N ALA A 15 30.36 -12.56 18.35
CA ALA A 15 29.62 -11.32 18.64
C ALA A 15 28.61 -10.97 17.52
N SER A 16 28.97 -11.18 16.24
CA SER A 16 28.04 -10.97 15.14
C SER A 16 26.86 -11.96 15.12
N LEU A 17 27.07 -13.19 15.60
CA LEU A 17 26.01 -14.20 15.70
C LEU A 17 25.06 -13.93 16.87
N ALA A 18 25.55 -13.43 18.01
CA ALA A 18 24.70 -13.05 19.13
C ALA A 18 23.79 -11.86 18.80
N ILE A 19 24.34 -10.82 18.16
CA ILE A 19 23.57 -9.65 17.72
C ILE A 19 22.53 -10.04 16.65
N ALA A 20 22.88 -10.96 15.74
CA ALA A 20 21.94 -11.47 14.75
C ALA A 20 20.80 -12.30 15.38
N ALA A 21 21.10 -13.09 16.42
CA ALA A 21 20.08 -13.86 17.16
C ALA A 21 19.11 -12.94 17.90
N GLU A 22 19.61 -11.91 18.59
CA GLU A 22 18.77 -10.92 19.28
C GLU A 22 17.86 -10.15 18.31
N LEU A 23 18.38 -9.76 17.13
CA LEU A 23 17.56 -9.12 16.11
C LEU A 23 16.50 -10.05 15.53
N SER A 24 16.83 -11.33 15.31
CA SER A 24 15.89 -12.33 14.82
C SER A 24 14.76 -12.60 15.83
N ASP A 25 15.08 -12.73 17.11
CA ASP A 25 14.09 -12.93 18.18
C ASP A 25 13.18 -11.69 18.32
N PHE A 26 13.77 -10.49 18.26
CA PHE A 26 13.01 -9.25 18.23
C PHE A 26 12.08 -9.17 17.01
N ALA A 27 12.59 -9.44 15.80
CA ALA A 27 11.78 -9.47 14.59
C ALA A 27 10.65 -10.50 14.66
N GLN A 28 10.89 -11.66 15.27
CA GLN A 28 9.86 -12.66 15.49
C GLN A 28 8.77 -12.15 16.44
N SER A 29 9.14 -11.48 17.54
CA SER A 29 8.16 -10.89 18.46
C SER A 29 7.25 -9.85 17.76
N ILE A 30 7.80 -9.03 16.86
CA ILE A 30 7.01 -8.07 16.06
C ILE A 30 6.12 -8.79 15.05
N ALA A 31 6.59 -9.89 14.46
CA ALA A 31 5.78 -10.71 13.56
C ALA A 31 4.56 -11.31 14.29
N ASP A 32 4.75 -11.81 15.52
CA ASP A 32 3.68 -12.39 16.33
C ASP A 32 2.65 -11.32 16.75
N LEU A 33 3.12 -10.11 17.08
CA LEU A 33 2.25 -8.95 17.30
C LEU A 33 1.47 -8.59 16.04
N GLN A 34 2.12 -8.52 14.88
CA GLN A 34 1.42 -8.25 13.61
C GLN A 34 0.35 -9.33 13.32
N ALA A 35 0.69 -10.60 13.50
CA ALA A 35 -0.23 -11.71 13.26
C ALA A 35 -1.45 -11.63 14.21
N SER A 36 -1.22 -11.46 15.52
CA SER A 36 -2.32 -11.31 16.49
C SER A 36 -3.20 -10.09 16.21
N ARG A 37 -2.61 -8.98 15.76
CA ARG A 37 -3.37 -7.79 15.33
C ARG A 37 -4.26 -8.06 14.12
N VAL A 38 -3.76 -8.83 13.15
CA VAL A 38 -4.54 -9.24 11.98
C VAL A 38 -5.73 -10.10 12.39
N GLU A 39 -5.57 -11.02 13.34
CA GLU A 39 -6.67 -11.87 13.83
C GLU A 39 -7.78 -11.05 14.49
N VAL A 40 -7.44 -10.10 15.35
CA VAL A 40 -8.42 -9.18 15.94
C VAL A 40 -9.10 -8.32 14.86
N THR A 41 -8.35 -7.89 13.84
CA THR A 41 -8.88 -7.11 12.70
C THR A 41 -9.75 -7.96 11.78
N ARG A 42 -9.68 -9.29 11.83
CA ARG A 42 -10.51 -10.21 11.04
C ARG A 42 -11.79 -10.63 11.73
N LEU A 43 -12.02 -10.21 12.98
CA LEU A 43 -13.27 -10.45 13.67
C LEU A 43 -14.48 -9.99 12.83
N PRO A 44 -15.65 -10.65 12.99
CA PRO A 44 -16.86 -10.32 12.25
C PRO A 44 -17.20 -8.82 12.30
N ASN A 45 -17.82 -8.30 11.24
CA ASN A 45 -18.20 -6.89 11.13
C ASN A 45 -19.57 -6.68 10.45
N LYS A 46 -20.38 -7.75 10.31
CA LYS A 46 -21.64 -7.72 9.56
C LYS A 46 -22.71 -6.96 10.32
N THR A 47 -22.87 -7.25 11.61
CA THR A 47 -23.85 -6.57 12.47
C THR A 47 -23.25 -5.36 13.18
N ARG A 48 -24.09 -4.50 13.75
CA ARG A 48 -23.63 -3.41 14.62
C ARG A 48 -22.92 -3.96 15.87
N ALA A 49 -23.47 -5.02 16.46
CA ALA A 49 -22.87 -5.67 17.63
C ALA A 49 -21.48 -6.21 17.29
N ASP A 50 -21.33 -6.87 16.14
CA ASP A 50 -20.02 -7.38 15.68
C ASP A 50 -19.00 -6.24 15.54
N ARG A 51 -19.40 -5.13 14.93
CA ARG A 51 -18.52 -3.95 14.75
C ARG A 51 -18.08 -3.37 16.09
N LEU A 52 -18.97 -3.28 17.07
CA LEU A 52 -18.63 -2.78 18.41
C LEU A 52 -17.70 -3.75 19.16
N ALA A 53 -17.99 -5.05 19.12
CA ALA A 53 -17.15 -6.08 19.74
C ALA A 53 -15.75 -6.11 19.12
N ARG A 54 -15.66 -6.03 17.78
CA ARG A 54 -14.39 -5.92 17.07
C ARG A 54 -13.64 -4.66 17.44
N GLN A 55 -14.30 -3.51 17.51
CA GLN A 55 -13.65 -2.26 17.90
C GLN A 55 -13.09 -2.37 19.32
N ALA A 56 -13.86 -2.88 20.28
CA ALA A 56 -13.39 -3.09 21.65
C ALA A 56 -12.18 -4.04 21.73
N ALA A 57 -12.17 -5.10 20.92
CA ALA A 57 -11.03 -6.02 20.85
C ALA A 57 -9.78 -5.35 20.24
N ILE A 58 -9.96 -4.51 19.23
CA ILE A 58 -8.89 -3.68 18.63
C ILE A 58 -8.31 -2.74 19.69
N ASP A 59 -9.17 -2.02 20.42
CA ASP A 59 -8.76 -1.06 21.44
C ASP A 59 -8.04 -1.76 22.60
N ALA A 60 -8.53 -2.93 23.03
CA ALA A 60 -7.87 -3.75 24.06
C ALA A 60 -6.50 -4.25 23.60
N TRP A 61 -6.38 -4.68 22.34
CA TRP A 61 -5.09 -5.08 21.78
C TRP A 61 -4.11 -3.90 21.73
N ASP A 62 -4.59 -2.71 21.32
CA ASP A 62 -3.77 -1.49 21.24
C ASP A 62 -3.28 -1.05 22.62
N ALA A 63 -4.15 -1.09 23.63
CA ALA A 63 -3.78 -0.78 25.01
C ALA A 63 -2.70 -1.74 25.55
N ALA A 64 -2.75 -3.02 25.19
CA ALA A 64 -1.81 -4.03 25.67
C ALA A 64 -0.47 -4.03 24.91
N ASN A 65 -0.48 -3.77 23.60
CA ASN A 65 0.68 -4.02 22.72
C ASN A 65 1.21 -2.77 22.02
N GLY A 66 0.46 -1.67 22.01
CA GLY A 66 0.76 -0.51 21.19
C GLY A 66 2.09 0.16 21.54
N ALA A 67 2.45 0.19 22.83
CA ALA A 67 3.74 0.71 23.28
C ALA A 67 4.91 -0.10 22.71
N THR A 68 4.81 -1.44 22.70
CA THR A 68 5.83 -2.34 22.15
C THR A 68 6.02 -2.12 20.65
N VAL A 69 4.93 -2.01 19.89
CA VAL A 69 5.01 -1.75 18.44
C VAL A 69 5.58 -0.36 18.15
N THR A 70 5.22 0.63 18.97
CA THR A 70 5.74 2.01 18.81
C THR A 70 7.23 2.08 19.12
N ALA A 71 7.70 1.39 20.17
CA ALA A 71 9.12 1.29 20.50
C ALA A 71 9.95 0.59 19.41
N ALA A 72 9.32 -0.26 18.58
CA ALA A 72 10.00 -0.91 17.46
C ALA A 72 10.47 0.05 16.36
N VAL A 73 9.95 1.29 16.34
CA VAL A 73 10.36 2.33 15.39
C VAL A 73 11.85 2.66 15.51
N ASP A 74 12.42 2.61 16.72
CA ASP A 74 13.84 2.89 16.95
C ASP A 74 14.76 1.90 16.21
N ASN A 75 14.26 0.70 15.91
CA ASN A 75 15.00 -0.37 15.23
C ASN A 75 14.44 -0.64 13.81
N VAL A 76 13.67 0.29 13.25
CA VAL A 76 12.92 0.03 12.02
C VAL A 76 13.80 -0.30 10.82
N ASP A 77 14.99 0.30 10.70
CA ASP A 77 15.88 0.05 9.57
C ASP A 77 16.41 -1.39 9.60
N ALA A 78 16.75 -1.89 10.79
CA ALA A 78 17.14 -3.28 10.98
C ALA A 78 15.96 -4.24 10.70
N LEU A 79 14.75 -3.90 11.16
CA LEU A 79 13.54 -4.66 10.85
C LEU A 79 13.23 -4.69 9.34
N ILE A 80 13.41 -3.57 8.64
CA ILE A 80 13.19 -3.51 7.19
C ILE A 80 14.21 -4.41 6.46
N ALA A 81 15.47 -4.37 6.88
CA ALA A 81 16.53 -5.18 6.27
C ALA A 81 16.28 -6.69 6.45
N GLU A 82 15.83 -7.10 7.64
CA GLU A 82 15.55 -8.50 7.97
C GLU A 82 14.20 -8.98 7.37
N ARG A 83 13.12 -8.22 7.60
CA ARG A 83 11.75 -8.54 7.17
C ARG A 83 10.97 -7.25 6.81
N PRO A 84 10.99 -6.80 5.54
CA PRO A 84 10.44 -5.50 5.12
C PRO A 84 9.01 -5.20 5.60
N ASN A 85 8.12 -6.19 5.58
CA ASN A 85 6.73 -6.02 6.00
C ASN A 85 6.58 -5.69 7.50
N LEU A 86 7.51 -6.12 8.36
CA LEU A 86 7.44 -5.84 9.80
C LEU A 86 7.80 -4.39 10.10
N GLY A 87 8.84 -3.87 9.45
CA GLY A 87 9.17 -2.45 9.53
C GLY A 87 8.04 -1.57 8.99
N GLY A 88 7.43 -1.98 7.87
CA GLY A 88 6.23 -1.31 7.33
C GLY A 88 5.04 -1.29 8.30
N PHE A 89 4.80 -2.39 9.01
CA PHE A 89 3.80 -2.47 10.05
C PHE A 89 4.09 -1.53 11.22
N ALA A 90 5.31 -1.56 11.78
CA ALA A 90 5.69 -0.73 12.92
C ALA A 90 5.57 0.77 12.61
N ILE A 91 6.08 1.21 11.45
CA ILE A 91 5.95 2.61 11.00
C ILE A 91 4.48 3.00 10.88
N TRP A 92 3.70 2.21 10.14
CA TRP A 92 2.32 2.58 9.86
C TRP A 92 1.46 2.59 11.14
N TYR A 93 1.68 1.62 12.02
CA TYR A 93 1.02 1.56 13.31
C TYR A 93 1.33 2.80 14.14
N SER A 94 2.62 3.09 14.36
CA SER A 94 3.06 4.22 15.19
C SER A 94 2.51 5.55 14.69
N LEU A 95 2.64 5.82 13.38
CA LEU A 95 2.12 7.06 12.80
C LEU A 95 0.59 7.15 12.85
N THR A 96 -0.12 6.03 12.68
CA THR A 96 -1.59 6.01 12.79
C THR A 96 -2.04 6.31 14.21
N THR A 97 -1.37 5.72 15.21
CA THR A 97 -1.66 5.95 16.63
C THR A 97 -1.36 7.39 17.03
N LYS A 98 -0.21 7.94 16.62
CA LYS A 98 0.15 9.35 16.84
C LYS A 98 -0.88 10.31 16.22
N ASN A 99 -1.45 9.93 15.08
CA ASN A 99 -2.42 10.72 14.32
C ASN A 99 -3.85 10.16 14.40
N ALA A 100 -4.25 9.60 15.55
CA ALA A 100 -5.53 8.90 15.69
C ALA A 100 -6.74 9.80 15.39
N GLU A 101 -6.74 11.05 15.87
CA GLU A 101 -7.82 12.02 15.62
C GLU A 101 -7.95 12.36 14.13
N ALA A 102 -6.83 12.72 13.49
CA ALA A 102 -6.80 13.02 12.06
C ALA A 102 -7.21 11.80 11.22
N THR A 103 -6.81 10.60 11.65
CA THR A 103 -7.21 9.33 11.03
C THR A 103 -8.71 9.10 11.12
N ALA A 104 -9.29 9.28 12.31
CA ALA A 104 -10.73 9.13 12.54
C ALA A 104 -11.55 10.15 11.74
N ALA A 105 -11.07 11.40 11.69
CA ALA A 105 -11.68 12.48 10.92
C ALA A 105 -11.45 12.37 9.41
N LYS A 106 -10.63 11.42 8.94
CA LYS A 106 -10.24 11.23 7.54
C LYS A 106 -9.67 12.52 6.90
N ILE A 107 -8.89 13.25 7.67
CA ILE A 107 -8.19 14.44 7.22
C ILE A 107 -6.69 14.16 7.05
N ALA A 108 -5.98 15.12 6.45
CA ALA A 108 -4.53 15.07 6.30
C ALA A 108 -3.84 15.01 7.68
N TRP A 109 -2.75 14.24 7.74
CA TRP A 109 -1.89 14.25 8.92
C TRP A 109 -1.03 15.53 8.93
N PRO A 110 -0.63 16.03 10.11
CA PRO A 110 0.36 17.10 10.24
C PRO A 110 1.60 16.76 9.40
N GLN A 111 2.10 17.74 8.65
CA GLN A 111 3.26 17.56 7.78
C GLN A 111 4.57 17.76 8.57
N ASP A 112 4.64 17.09 9.72
CA ASP A 112 5.83 17.09 10.57
C ASP A 112 7.03 16.46 9.82
N PRO A 113 8.22 17.09 9.81
CA PRO A 113 9.37 16.59 9.07
C PRO A 113 9.85 15.20 9.53
N GLU A 114 9.79 14.91 10.82
CA GLU A 114 10.26 13.63 11.38
C GLU A 114 9.29 12.51 11.02
N ASP A 115 7.99 12.75 11.17
CA ASP A 115 6.96 11.79 10.77
C ASP A 115 7.00 11.53 9.26
N LYS A 116 7.23 12.57 8.45
CA LYS A 116 7.39 12.42 7.01
C LYS A 116 8.64 11.62 6.66
N ALA A 117 9.78 11.86 7.33
CA ALA A 117 11.00 11.10 7.12
C ALA A 117 10.82 9.63 7.51
N LEU A 118 10.12 9.35 8.61
CA LEU A 118 9.78 7.99 9.02
C LEU A 118 8.84 7.32 7.99
N ALA A 119 7.80 8.02 7.56
CA ALA A 119 6.86 7.52 6.56
C ALA A 119 7.52 7.29 5.20
N ALA A 120 8.52 8.08 4.82
CA ALA A 120 9.24 7.92 3.56
C ALA A 120 9.93 6.56 3.47
N LYS A 121 10.32 5.95 4.59
CA LYS A 121 10.83 4.57 4.63
C LYS A 121 9.81 3.55 4.11
N LEU A 122 8.51 3.83 4.15
CA LEU A 122 7.49 2.96 3.56
C LEU A 122 7.60 2.86 2.04
N LEU A 123 8.24 3.82 1.36
CA LEU A 123 8.44 3.77 -0.08
C LEU A 123 9.36 2.61 -0.51
N THR A 124 10.26 2.17 0.37
CA THR A 124 11.12 1.00 0.13
C THR A 124 10.39 -0.32 0.42
N VAL A 125 9.22 -0.26 1.05
CA VAL A 125 8.38 -1.41 1.39
C VAL A 125 7.12 -1.39 0.52
N SER A 126 7.19 -2.05 -0.64
CA SER A 126 6.15 -1.98 -1.70
C SER A 126 4.71 -2.23 -1.22
N SER A 127 4.51 -3.13 -0.27
CA SER A 127 3.20 -3.44 0.33
C SER A 127 2.60 -2.27 1.13
N HIS A 128 3.42 -1.35 1.62
CA HIS A 128 3.03 -0.22 2.46
C HIS A 128 3.28 1.17 1.83
N ALA A 129 3.97 1.26 0.68
CA ALA A 129 4.30 2.52 0.01
C ALA A 129 3.07 3.43 -0.25
N HIS A 130 1.90 2.84 -0.51
CA HIS A 130 0.64 3.58 -0.68
C HIS A 130 0.21 4.39 0.57
N ASN A 131 0.67 4.00 1.77
CA ASN A 131 0.37 4.73 3.00
C ASN A 131 1.13 6.06 3.09
N TYR A 132 2.38 6.11 2.61
CA TYR A 132 3.09 7.38 2.44
C TYR A 132 2.33 8.30 1.48
N ILE A 133 1.93 7.76 0.32
CA ILE A 133 1.20 8.53 -0.69
C ILE A 133 -0.07 9.14 -0.12
N ARG A 134 -0.83 8.33 0.64
CA ARG A 134 -2.10 8.75 1.23
C ARG A 134 -1.97 9.94 2.18
N ARG A 135 -0.84 10.08 2.89
CA ARG A 135 -0.71 11.00 4.03
C ARG A 135 0.29 12.13 3.85
N TYR A 136 1.35 11.90 3.07
CA TYR A 136 2.51 12.78 3.02
C TYR A 136 2.97 13.18 1.63
N ALA A 137 2.56 12.45 0.58
CA ALA A 137 2.99 12.80 -0.76
C ALA A 137 2.51 14.20 -1.15
N THR A 138 3.43 14.95 -1.75
CA THR A 138 3.19 16.24 -2.38
C THR A 138 2.57 16.05 -3.77
N ALA A 139 2.06 17.13 -4.34
CA ALA A 139 1.58 17.14 -5.73
C ALA A 139 2.66 16.69 -6.72
N GLY A 140 3.90 17.19 -6.56
CA GLY A 140 5.03 16.82 -7.41
C GLY A 140 5.38 15.34 -7.31
N GLU A 141 5.36 14.77 -6.10
CA GLU A 141 5.57 13.33 -5.91
C GLU A 141 4.47 12.51 -6.58
N ILE A 142 3.19 12.90 -6.46
CA ILE A 142 2.06 12.22 -7.12
C ILE A 142 2.16 12.32 -8.65
N ALA A 143 2.52 13.49 -9.18
CA ALA A 143 2.71 13.70 -10.61
C ALA A 143 3.83 12.80 -11.16
N ALA A 144 4.89 12.57 -10.38
CA ALA A 144 6.00 11.69 -10.74
C ALA A 144 5.70 10.19 -10.54
N LEU A 145 4.61 9.81 -9.85
CA LEU A 145 4.31 8.40 -9.62
C LEU A 145 4.08 7.65 -10.94
N PRO A 146 4.70 6.46 -11.13
CA PRO A 146 4.31 5.58 -12.21
C PRO A 146 2.87 5.10 -11.96
N GLY A 147 2.09 4.90 -13.02
CA GLY A 147 0.78 4.25 -12.86
C GLY A 147 0.92 2.82 -12.34
N SER A 148 -0.14 2.28 -11.75
CA SER A 148 -0.15 0.95 -11.12
C SER A 148 -1.48 0.24 -11.33
N SER A 149 -1.46 -1.10 -11.29
CA SER A 149 -2.66 -1.93 -11.23
C SER A 149 -3.29 -1.98 -9.84
N SER A 150 -2.61 -1.46 -8.82
CA SER A 150 -3.02 -1.55 -7.42
C SER A 150 -4.12 -0.56 -7.06
N ALA A 151 -5.26 -1.09 -6.60
CA ALA A 151 -6.36 -0.31 -6.07
C ALA A 151 -5.97 0.54 -4.84
N ASN A 152 -5.01 0.06 -4.03
CA ASN A 152 -4.54 0.79 -2.84
C ASN A 152 -3.79 2.07 -3.23
N PHE A 153 -2.95 2.01 -4.27
CA PHE A 153 -2.25 3.18 -4.79
C PHE A 153 -3.23 4.18 -5.42
N ALA A 154 -4.16 3.70 -6.26
CA ALA A 154 -5.18 4.56 -6.85
C ALA A 154 -6.02 5.28 -5.78
N THR A 155 -6.43 4.54 -4.73
CA THR A 155 -7.19 5.12 -3.60
C THR A 155 -6.36 6.14 -2.82
N ALA A 156 -5.07 5.87 -2.60
CA ALA A 156 -4.16 6.81 -1.94
C ALA A 156 -3.99 8.10 -2.74
N VAL A 157 -3.80 8.01 -4.06
CA VAL A 157 -3.71 9.16 -4.97
C VAL A 157 -5.01 9.97 -4.96
N VAL A 158 -6.17 9.32 -5.09
CA VAL A 158 -7.48 10.01 -5.08
C VAL A 158 -7.69 10.79 -3.77
N GLY A 159 -7.47 10.14 -2.63
CA GLY A 159 -7.62 10.79 -1.33
C GLY A 159 -6.66 11.98 -1.19
N ARG A 160 -5.39 11.79 -1.53
CA ARG A 160 -4.38 12.83 -1.36
C ARG A 160 -4.56 13.99 -2.34
N ALA A 161 -4.92 13.72 -3.59
CA ALA A 161 -5.22 14.76 -4.57
C ALA A 161 -6.40 15.64 -4.12
N ALA A 162 -7.43 15.04 -3.50
CA ALA A 162 -8.55 15.78 -2.93
C ALA A 162 -8.09 16.66 -1.75
N GLU A 163 -7.27 16.15 -0.84
CA GLU A 163 -6.70 16.92 0.27
C GLU A 163 -5.83 18.10 -0.20
N LEU A 164 -5.09 17.93 -1.29
CA LEU A 164 -4.25 18.98 -1.89
C LEU A 164 -5.04 19.99 -2.73
N GLY A 165 -6.34 19.75 -2.97
CA GLY A 165 -7.15 20.58 -3.86
C GLY A 165 -6.74 20.48 -5.34
N GLN A 166 -6.15 19.36 -5.76
CA GLN A 166 -5.60 19.15 -7.11
C GLN A 166 -6.19 17.89 -7.77
N PRO A 167 -7.49 17.91 -8.14
CA PRO A 167 -8.17 16.74 -8.69
C PRO A 167 -7.56 16.23 -10.01
N ASP A 168 -6.92 17.10 -10.79
CA ASP A 168 -6.30 16.73 -12.07
C ASP A 168 -5.17 15.69 -11.92
N LEU A 169 -4.51 15.65 -10.76
CA LEU A 169 -3.53 14.61 -10.44
C LEU A 169 -4.11 13.20 -10.55
N VAL A 170 -5.40 13.03 -10.28
CA VAL A 170 -6.10 11.74 -10.40
C VAL A 170 -6.22 11.35 -11.87
N THR A 171 -6.64 12.28 -12.72
CA THR A 171 -6.78 12.06 -14.16
C THR A 171 -5.44 11.70 -14.79
N ASP A 172 -4.39 12.43 -14.45
CA ASP A 172 -3.03 12.18 -14.93
C ASP A 172 -2.52 10.82 -14.46
N TYR A 173 -2.76 10.47 -13.20
CA TYR A 173 -2.41 9.16 -12.67
C TYR A 173 -3.17 8.02 -13.37
N TYR A 174 -4.47 8.19 -13.64
CA TYR A 174 -5.27 7.21 -14.38
C TYR A 174 -4.78 7.03 -15.82
N ALA A 175 -4.37 8.10 -16.50
CA ALA A 175 -3.75 8.00 -17.81
C ALA A 175 -2.48 7.12 -17.78
N ARG A 176 -1.67 7.22 -16.72
CA ARG A 176 -0.48 6.35 -16.52
C ARG A 176 -0.84 4.90 -16.14
N CYS A 177 -2.08 4.63 -15.74
CA CYS A 177 -2.57 3.29 -15.38
C CYS A 177 -3.16 2.52 -16.57
N LEU A 178 -3.33 3.16 -17.73
CA LEU A 178 -3.81 2.50 -18.95
C LEU A 178 -2.96 1.27 -19.29
N GLY A 179 -3.62 0.15 -19.59
CA GLY A 179 -3.00 -1.13 -19.92
C GLY A 179 -2.33 -1.84 -18.75
N LYS A 180 -2.52 -1.37 -17.51
CA LYS A 180 -2.00 -2.03 -16.31
C LYS A 180 -3.04 -2.91 -15.62
N GLY A 181 -4.31 -2.84 -16.02
CA GLY A 181 -5.36 -3.67 -15.44
C GLY A 181 -5.83 -3.18 -14.07
N LEU A 182 -5.81 -1.85 -13.86
CA LEU A 182 -6.37 -1.24 -12.67
C LEU A 182 -7.89 -1.43 -12.67
N VAL A 183 -8.45 -1.95 -11.57
CA VAL A 183 -9.90 -2.11 -11.43
C VAL A 183 -10.36 -1.44 -10.15
N THR A 184 -10.89 -0.22 -10.30
CA THR A 184 -11.57 0.54 -9.24
C THR A 184 -12.78 1.25 -9.82
N ALA A 185 -13.76 1.60 -9.00
CA ALA A 185 -14.95 2.32 -9.47
C ALA A 185 -14.59 3.65 -10.17
N GLY A 186 -13.66 4.42 -9.58
CA GLY A 186 -13.21 5.71 -10.12
C GLY A 186 -12.50 5.56 -11.47
N TYR A 187 -11.53 4.65 -11.56
CA TYR A 187 -10.81 4.40 -12.81
C TYR A 187 -11.72 3.86 -13.90
N ASN A 188 -12.61 2.90 -13.58
CA ASN A 188 -13.52 2.33 -14.57
C ASN A 188 -14.45 3.40 -15.15
N LYS A 189 -15.00 4.29 -14.31
CA LYS A 189 -15.84 5.41 -14.76
C LYS A 189 -15.06 6.35 -15.67
N TRP A 190 -13.85 6.73 -15.28
CA TRP A 190 -12.98 7.60 -16.09
C TRP A 190 -12.61 6.95 -17.43
N PHE A 191 -12.25 5.66 -17.43
CA PHE A 191 -11.90 4.93 -18.64
C PHE A 191 -13.08 4.78 -19.59
N ASP A 192 -14.26 4.48 -19.07
CA ASP A 192 -15.48 4.35 -19.88
C ASP A 192 -15.85 5.69 -20.53
N GLN A 193 -15.71 6.81 -19.80
CA GLN A 193 -15.86 8.14 -20.38
C GLN A 193 -14.81 8.41 -21.47
N LYS A 194 -13.55 8.03 -21.24
CA LYS A 194 -12.48 8.17 -22.25
C LYS A 194 -12.81 7.43 -23.55
N LEU A 195 -13.42 6.24 -23.48
CA LEU A 195 -13.86 5.51 -24.67
C LEU A 195 -14.99 6.24 -25.40
N ILE A 196 -15.95 6.81 -24.66
CA ILE A 196 -17.04 7.61 -25.23
C ILE A 196 -16.46 8.84 -25.94
N ASP A 197 -15.54 9.56 -25.30
CA ASP A 197 -14.92 10.77 -25.87
C ASP A 197 -14.15 10.45 -27.16
N LEU A 198 -13.45 9.30 -27.20
CA LEU A 198 -12.77 8.84 -28.41
C LEU A 198 -13.76 8.53 -29.54
N ALA A 199 -14.89 7.89 -29.24
CA ALA A 199 -15.93 7.62 -30.24
C ALA A 199 -16.54 8.93 -30.76
N SER A 200 -16.89 9.88 -29.88
CA SER A 200 -17.40 11.20 -30.27
C SER A 200 -16.41 12.02 -31.10
N ALA A 201 -15.10 11.79 -30.92
CA ALA A 201 -14.04 12.40 -31.73
C ALA A 201 -13.74 11.65 -33.04
N GLY A 202 -14.52 10.61 -33.40
CA GLY A 202 -14.30 9.80 -34.60
C GLY A 202 -13.07 8.86 -34.52
N LYS A 203 -12.57 8.59 -33.31
CA LYS A 203 -11.38 7.76 -33.04
C LYS A 203 -11.75 6.37 -32.50
N GLU A 204 -12.80 5.77 -33.04
CA GLU A 204 -13.33 4.48 -32.56
C GLU A 204 -12.28 3.36 -32.55
N ALA A 205 -11.45 3.28 -33.60
CA ALA A 205 -10.38 2.28 -33.70
C ALA A 205 -9.36 2.41 -32.54
N GLU A 206 -9.07 3.63 -32.10
CA GLU A 206 -8.21 3.87 -30.93
C GLU A 206 -8.88 3.40 -29.64
N GLY A 207 -10.17 3.69 -29.47
CA GLY A 207 -10.97 3.22 -28.34
C GLY A 207 -11.03 1.69 -28.25
N VAL A 208 -11.28 1.03 -29.38
CA VAL A 208 -11.28 -0.44 -29.49
C VAL A 208 -9.92 -1.03 -29.12
N ARG A 209 -8.83 -0.46 -29.66
CA ARG A 209 -7.46 -0.89 -29.32
C ARG A 209 -7.19 -0.74 -27.82
N LEU A 210 -7.59 0.39 -27.23
CA LEU A 210 -7.40 0.65 -25.81
C LEU A 210 -8.19 -0.34 -24.94
N ALA A 211 -9.44 -0.61 -25.28
CA ALA A 211 -10.28 -1.60 -24.59
C ALA A 211 -9.67 -3.02 -24.65
N ARG A 212 -9.08 -3.41 -25.79
CA ARG A 212 -8.39 -4.70 -25.93
C ARG A 212 -7.14 -4.79 -25.05
N VAL A 213 -6.30 -3.75 -25.05
CA VAL A 213 -5.10 -3.70 -24.21
C VAL A 213 -5.47 -3.78 -22.73
N GLU A 214 -6.49 -3.03 -22.30
CA GLU A 214 -6.98 -3.09 -20.93
C GLU A 214 -7.56 -4.48 -20.59
N ALA A 215 -8.31 -5.10 -21.50
CA ALA A 215 -8.87 -6.44 -21.31
C ALA A 215 -7.76 -7.49 -21.11
N LEU A 216 -6.67 -7.41 -21.88
CA LEU A 216 -5.52 -8.30 -21.72
C LEU A 216 -4.87 -8.13 -20.35
N ALA A 217 -4.66 -6.88 -19.92
CA ALA A 217 -4.07 -6.59 -18.62
C ALA A 217 -4.94 -7.05 -17.45
N VAL A 218 -6.27 -6.80 -17.51
CA VAL A 218 -7.22 -7.28 -16.50
C VAL A 218 -7.26 -8.82 -16.48
N ASN A 219 -7.23 -9.47 -17.64
CA ASN A 219 -7.25 -10.94 -17.72
C ASN A 219 -5.99 -11.56 -17.09
N ALA A 220 -4.82 -10.93 -17.24
CA ALA A 220 -3.58 -11.40 -16.63
C ALA A 220 -3.59 -11.30 -15.09
N LEU A 221 -4.38 -10.38 -14.53
CA LEU A 221 -4.48 -10.11 -13.09
C LEU A 221 -5.75 -10.65 -12.43
N LYS A 222 -6.58 -11.39 -13.18
CA LYS A 222 -7.93 -11.76 -12.77
C LYS A 222 -7.91 -12.73 -11.59
N THR A 223 -8.39 -12.28 -10.44
CA THR A 223 -8.56 -13.07 -9.21
C THR A 223 -9.89 -12.84 -8.52
N THR A 224 -10.72 -11.89 -8.99
CA THR A 224 -11.97 -11.47 -8.33
C THR A 224 -13.18 -11.39 -9.28
N PRO A 225 -14.42 -11.55 -8.77
CA PRO A 225 -15.64 -11.36 -9.57
C PRO A 225 -15.76 -9.96 -10.19
N ALA A 226 -15.27 -8.92 -9.51
CA ALA A 226 -15.29 -7.56 -10.03
C ALA A 226 -14.42 -7.40 -11.29
N GLN A 227 -13.22 -8.03 -11.30
CA GLN A 227 -12.36 -8.06 -12.48
C GLN A 227 -12.98 -8.88 -13.62
N GLU A 228 -13.71 -9.95 -13.31
CA GLU A 228 -14.45 -10.73 -14.31
C GLU A 228 -15.53 -9.90 -15.01
N GLN A 229 -16.36 -9.20 -14.24
CA GLN A 229 -17.38 -8.31 -14.79
C GLN A 229 -16.75 -7.18 -15.62
N ARG A 230 -15.62 -6.63 -15.16
CA ARG A 230 -14.89 -5.61 -15.93
C ARG A 230 -14.38 -6.16 -17.26
N LEU A 231 -13.82 -7.38 -17.25
CA LEU A 231 -13.30 -8.04 -18.45
C LEU A 231 -14.40 -8.27 -19.50
N ILE A 232 -15.60 -8.68 -19.09
CA ILE A 232 -16.74 -8.86 -20.01
C ILE A 232 -17.05 -7.54 -20.72
N LYS A 233 -17.16 -6.43 -19.97
CA LYS A 233 -17.41 -5.09 -20.53
C LYS A 233 -16.31 -4.66 -21.51
N LEU A 234 -15.04 -4.84 -21.13
CA LEU A 234 -13.90 -4.47 -21.97
C LEU A 234 -13.84 -5.29 -23.26
N ARG A 235 -14.16 -6.59 -23.20
CA ARG A 235 -14.24 -7.45 -24.40
C ARG A 235 -15.38 -7.05 -25.32
N ALA A 236 -16.54 -6.67 -24.78
CA ALA A 236 -17.64 -6.13 -25.57
C ALA A 236 -17.23 -4.83 -26.27
N ALA A 237 -16.61 -3.89 -25.54
CA ALA A 237 -16.09 -2.64 -26.13
C ALA A 237 -14.98 -2.88 -27.17
N GLY A 238 -14.10 -3.86 -26.92
CA GLY A 238 -13.02 -4.23 -27.83
C GLY A 238 -13.46 -5.00 -29.10
N LYS A 239 -14.74 -5.35 -29.22
CA LYS A 239 -15.33 -5.94 -30.42
C LYS A 239 -15.98 -4.90 -31.35
N LEU A 240 -16.11 -3.64 -30.93
CA LEU A 240 -16.80 -2.57 -31.68
C LEU A 240 -16.01 -2.02 -32.89
N SER A 241 -15.23 -2.85 -33.58
CA SER A 241 -14.72 -2.51 -34.92
C SER A 241 -15.34 -3.49 -35.91
N GLY A 242 -16.44 -3.08 -36.53
CA GLY A 242 -17.16 -3.69 -37.66
C GLY A 242 -16.84 -5.15 -38.02
N GLU A 243 -17.77 -6.03 -37.66
CA GLU A 243 -18.40 -6.99 -38.59
C GLU A 243 -19.91 -6.91 -38.38
#